data_AF-A0A535NYY1-F1
#
_entry.id   AF-A0A535NYY1-F1
#
_cell.length_a   1.000
_cell.length_b   1.000
_cell.length_c   1.000
_cell.angle_alpha   90.00
_cell.angle_beta   90.00
_cell.angle_gamma   90.00
#
_symmetry.space_group_name_H-M   'P 1'
#
loop_
_entity.id
_entity.type
_entity.pdbx_description
1 polymer ?
#
loop_
_entity_poly.entity_id
_entity_poly.type
_entity_poly.pdbx_seq_one_letter_code
_entity_poly.pdbx_strand_id
1 'polypeptide(L)'
;MTPYDDWNFATSAYGPVWLAVCSLWALLSGSFPLGYIFAFRLFGMAAHLTNIWLVAAILKKMGRSPRTVTLGMLLYAWNPLVLLESCQGAHNDTFMVTLLLLGFLLTLRAEQRGFARPAHYLPPIIVFTLAVLVKFTAAPLIFFFLVLMIRRAYSSNLLDVQDNQSTVSRPWRRIFPKVLLAAITSGLLAWIFYAPFWIRHSIRSIISSFSSPPSAYFSENSLLRVMHDWVKVHGLPARTSWSYLPIAVLSNHVTWNVINLVALLCALCIGAVCLWRMPTTRMMILASLATLGLLLVVTPWFFSWYVTWLVGLAAISLPTTRDRFGRALVAFALTFSATAFDTYFVAIGGWGGFNWIMMIGLPLVVFIFFLNFKKGPDLHSLETTYTTTQNY
;
A
#
# COMPACT_ATOMS: atom_id res chain seq x y z
N MET A 1 22.35 7.44 -28.64
CA MET A 1 21.76 7.12 -27.32
C MET A 1 21.81 8.38 -26.49
N THR A 2 20.67 8.95 -26.15
CA THR A 2 20.61 10.14 -25.31
C THR A 2 21.07 9.79 -23.89
N PRO A 3 21.92 10.60 -23.23
CA PRO A 3 22.53 10.33 -21.93
C PRO A 3 21.56 10.49 -20.74
N TYR A 4 20.27 10.21 -20.94
CA TYR A 4 19.20 10.43 -19.95
C TYR A 4 18.58 9.13 -19.40
N ASP A 5 19.12 7.96 -19.76
CA ASP A 5 18.65 6.67 -19.26
C ASP A 5 19.73 6.00 -18.42
N ASP A 6 19.91 6.51 -17.19
CA ASP A 6 20.90 6.02 -16.23
C ASP A 6 20.70 4.53 -15.87
N TRP A 7 19.55 3.95 -16.22
CA TRP A 7 19.12 2.62 -15.83
C TRP A 7 18.99 1.64 -17.01
N ASN A 8 19.41 2.04 -18.23
CA ASN A 8 19.35 1.21 -19.42
C ASN A 8 20.09 -0.14 -19.30
N PHE A 9 21.12 -0.21 -18.44
CA PHE A 9 21.89 -1.43 -18.16
C PHE A 9 21.34 -2.25 -16.98
N ALA A 10 20.38 -1.72 -16.22
CA ALA A 10 19.82 -2.38 -15.05
C ALA A 10 18.72 -3.38 -15.46
N THR A 11 18.79 -4.60 -14.93
CA THR A 11 17.67 -5.54 -15.05
C THR A 11 16.48 -5.01 -14.28
N SER A 12 15.27 -5.08 -14.87
CA SER A 12 14.07 -4.59 -14.21
C SER A 12 13.75 -5.37 -12.93
N ALA A 13 13.46 -4.64 -11.86
CA ALA A 13 12.93 -5.19 -10.60
C ALA A 13 11.41 -5.28 -10.56
N TYR A 14 10.72 -4.91 -11.64
CA TYR A 14 9.27 -4.99 -11.69
C TYR A 14 8.80 -6.39 -12.08
N GLY A 15 7.59 -6.73 -11.63
CA GLY A 15 7.02 -8.03 -11.93
C GLY A 15 6.53 -8.15 -13.38
N PRO A 16 6.24 -9.38 -13.82
CA PRO A 16 5.97 -9.72 -15.22
C PRO A 16 4.70 -9.08 -15.78
N VAL A 17 3.71 -8.75 -14.94
CA VAL A 17 2.50 -8.05 -15.40
C VAL A 17 2.85 -6.65 -15.88
N TRP A 18 3.73 -5.94 -15.16
CA TRP A 18 4.20 -4.64 -15.62
C TRP A 18 5.06 -4.75 -16.88
N LEU A 19 5.95 -5.74 -16.92
CA LEU A 19 6.78 -5.98 -18.10
C LEU A 19 5.92 -6.30 -19.35
N ALA A 20 4.82 -7.05 -19.19
CA ALA A 20 3.88 -7.29 -20.28
C ALA A 20 3.21 -6.00 -20.78
N VAL A 21 2.82 -5.09 -19.88
CA VAL A 21 2.32 -3.76 -20.26
C VAL A 21 3.40 -2.99 -21.03
N CYS A 22 4.64 -3.02 -20.57
CA CYS A 22 5.75 -2.38 -21.27
C CYS A 22 6.01 -2.97 -22.66
N SER A 23 5.99 -4.30 -22.78
CA SER A 23 6.16 -5.00 -24.06
C SER A 23 5.04 -4.70 -25.04
N LEU A 24 3.78 -4.62 -24.57
CA LEU A 24 2.65 -4.25 -25.41
C LEU A 24 2.84 -2.86 -26.02
N TRP A 25 3.14 -1.86 -25.19
CA TRP A 25 3.33 -0.49 -25.69
C TRP A 25 4.59 -0.33 -26.54
N ALA A 26 5.65 -1.10 -26.26
CA ALA A 26 6.83 -1.14 -27.12
C ALA A 26 6.49 -1.71 -28.50
N LEU A 27 5.72 -2.80 -28.55
CA LEU A 27 5.29 -3.42 -29.80
C LEU A 27 4.41 -2.46 -30.63
N LEU A 28 3.47 -1.77 -29.98
CA LEU A 28 2.57 -0.83 -30.65
C LEU A 28 3.25 0.46 -31.12
N SER A 29 4.27 0.93 -30.39
CA SER A 29 4.97 2.18 -30.71
C SER A 29 6.10 2.00 -31.71
N GLY A 30 6.59 0.77 -31.90
CA GLY A 30 7.69 0.46 -32.80
C GLY A 30 8.94 1.28 -32.49
N SER A 31 9.54 1.87 -33.53
CA SER A 31 10.76 2.68 -33.42
C SER A 31 10.52 4.17 -33.14
N PHE A 32 9.29 4.59 -32.80
CA PHE A 32 8.94 6.00 -32.56
C PHE A 32 8.96 6.33 -31.06
N PRO A 33 10.04 6.96 -30.52
CA PRO A 33 10.18 7.15 -29.07
C PRO A 33 9.12 8.07 -28.47
N LEU A 34 8.69 9.09 -29.23
CA LEU A 34 7.59 9.97 -28.80
C LEU A 34 6.28 9.21 -28.69
N GLY A 35 5.99 8.29 -29.60
CA GLY A 35 4.81 7.42 -29.55
C GLY A 35 4.78 6.60 -28.26
N TYR A 36 5.93 6.06 -27.87
CA TYR A 36 6.09 5.32 -26.62
C TYR A 36 5.82 6.19 -25.38
N ILE A 37 6.39 7.40 -25.33
CA ILE A 37 6.15 8.34 -24.22
C ILE A 37 4.67 8.71 -24.11
N PHE A 38 4.03 9.06 -25.23
CA PHE A 38 2.61 9.42 -25.23
C PHE A 38 1.72 8.23 -24.85
N ALA A 39 2.03 7.03 -25.32
CA ALA A 39 1.30 5.81 -24.97
C ALA A 39 1.30 5.59 -23.44
N PHE A 40 2.46 5.71 -22.79
CA PHE A 40 2.57 5.58 -21.34
C PHE A 40 1.84 6.69 -20.58
N ARG A 41 1.94 7.94 -21.02
CA ARG A 41 1.21 9.06 -20.38
C ARG A 41 -0.30 8.90 -20.51
N LEU A 42 -0.80 8.48 -21.67
CA LEU A 42 -2.22 8.20 -21.87
C LEU A 42 -2.67 7.00 -21.03
N PHE A 43 -1.84 5.96 -20.92
CA PHE A 43 -2.11 4.81 -20.04
C PHE A 43 -2.16 5.23 -18.57
N GLY A 44 -1.20 6.04 -18.11
CA GLY A 44 -1.15 6.59 -16.75
C GLY A 44 -2.36 7.48 -16.45
N MET A 45 -2.78 8.32 -17.40
CA MET A 45 -4.00 9.11 -17.32
C MET A 45 -5.26 8.22 -17.24
N ALA A 46 -5.36 7.19 -18.07
CA ALA A 46 -6.47 6.25 -18.04
C ALA A 46 -6.54 5.48 -16.70
N ALA A 47 -5.38 5.06 -16.16
CA ALA A 47 -5.28 4.45 -14.84
C ALA A 47 -5.72 5.42 -13.73
N HIS A 48 -5.31 6.70 -13.79
CA HIS A 48 -5.73 7.74 -12.85
C HIS A 48 -7.26 7.95 -12.85
N LEU A 49 -7.85 8.11 -14.04
CA LEU A 49 -9.31 8.26 -14.20
C LEU A 49 -10.06 7.03 -13.68
N THR A 50 -9.54 5.83 -13.95
CA THR A 50 -10.09 4.57 -13.42
C THR A 50 -10.00 4.54 -11.90
N ASN A 51 -8.89 5.01 -11.31
CA ASN A 51 -8.72 5.06 -9.85
C ASN A 51 -9.72 6.03 -9.20
N ILE A 52 -9.98 7.19 -9.79
CA ILE A 52 -11.02 8.13 -9.33
C ILE A 52 -12.39 7.45 -9.32
N TRP A 53 -12.73 6.74 -10.40
CA TRP A 53 -13.98 5.99 -10.48
C TRP A 53 -14.04 4.85 -9.44
N LEU A 54 -12.94 4.11 -9.24
CA LEU A 54 -12.85 3.04 -8.25
C LEU A 54 -13.02 3.57 -6.83
N VAL A 55 -12.38 4.68 -6.47
CA VAL A 55 -12.57 5.36 -5.17
C VAL A 55 -14.05 5.68 -4.97
N ALA A 56 -14.71 6.27 -5.97
CA ALA A 56 -16.13 6.58 -5.92
C ALA A 56 -16.98 5.32 -5.72
N ALA A 57 -16.71 4.27 -6.50
CA ALA A 57 -17.43 3.00 -6.46
C ALA A 57 -17.29 2.31 -5.09
N ILE A 58 -16.09 2.30 -4.52
CA ILE A 58 -15.80 1.72 -3.20
C ILE A 58 -16.56 2.48 -2.10
N LEU A 59 -16.45 3.81 -2.06
CA LEU A 59 -17.13 4.63 -1.05
C LEU A 59 -18.66 4.51 -1.15
N LYS A 60 -19.22 4.52 -2.37
CA LYS A 60 -20.66 4.26 -2.59
C LYS A 60 -21.05 2.86 -2.10
N LYS A 61 -20.24 1.84 -2.41
CA LYS A 61 -20.50 0.45 -2.00
C LYS A 61 -20.44 0.24 -0.49
N MET A 62 -19.63 1.06 0.21
CA MET A 62 -19.57 1.14 1.67
C MET A 62 -20.72 1.96 2.29
N GLY A 63 -21.69 2.43 1.48
CA GLY A 63 -22.84 3.20 1.94
C GLY A 63 -22.48 4.63 2.40
N ARG A 64 -21.42 5.24 1.86
CA ARG A 64 -21.03 6.60 2.23
C ARG A 64 -21.91 7.65 1.57
N SER A 65 -22.10 8.77 2.28
CA SER A 65 -22.89 9.90 1.77
C SER A 65 -22.26 10.49 0.49
N PRO A 66 -23.06 11.09 -0.41
CA PRO A 66 -22.54 11.72 -1.62
C PRO A 66 -21.40 12.70 -1.36
N ARG A 67 -21.51 13.51 -0.29
CA ARG A 67 -20.45 14.44 0.14
C ARG A 67 -19.12 13.74 0.43
N THR A 68 -19.17 12.59 1.12
CA THR A 68 -17.96 11.81 1.44
C THR A 68 -17.36 11.18 0.19
N VAL A 69 -18.21 10.70 -0.73
CA VAL A 69 -17.77 10.14 -2.01
C VAL A 69 -17.05 11.22 -2.83
N THR A 70 -17.65 12.39 -3.00
CA THR A 70 -17.03 13.52 -3.70
C THR A 70 -15.72 13.94 -3.06
N LEU A 71 -15.66 14.03 -1.72
CA LEU A 71 -14.44 14.36 -1.01
C LEU A 71 -13.33 13.33 -1.28
N GLY A 72 -13.63 12.03 -1.19
CA GLY A 72 -12.65 10.97 -1.48
C GLY A 72 -12.16 11.01 -2.93
N MET A 73 -13.06 11.26 -3.89
CA MET A 73 -12.69 11.45 -5.29
C MET A 73 -11.77 12.65 -5.47
N LEU A 74 -12.10 13.81 -4.90
CA LEU A 74 -11.28 15.03 -5.01
C LEU A 74 -9.91 14.86 -4.35
N LEU A 75 -9.86 14.25 -3.16
CA LEU A 75 -8.60 13.98 -2.46
C LEU A 75 -7.66 13.09 -3.26
N TYR A 76 -8.17 12.15 -4.05
CA TYR A 76 -7.34 11.35 -4.93
C TYR A 76 -7.05 12.06 -6.26
N ALA A 77 -8.08 12.61 -6.91
CA ALA A 77 -8.02 13.21 -8.24
C ALA A 77 -7.11 14.43 -8.31
N TRP A 78 -7.15 15.27 -7.27
CA TRP A 78 -6.42 16.55 -7.19
C TRP A 78 -5.22 16.49 -6.26
N ASN A 79 -4.81 15.30 -5.83
CA ASN A 79 -3.55 15.18 -5.12
C ASN A 79 -2.40 15.50 -6.11
N PRO A 80 -1.55 16.51 -5.83
CA PRO A 80 -0.52 16.94 -6.77
C PRO A 80 0.51 15.86 -7.08
N LEU A 81 0.90 15.07 -6.07
CA LEU A 81 1.80 13.94 -6.25
C LEU A 81 1.17 12.89 -7.16
N VAL A 82 -0.07 12.47 -6.89
CA VAL A 82 -0.75 11.47 -7.72
C VAL A 82 -0.87 11.94 -9.16
N LEU A 83 -1.22 13.20 -9.41
CA LEU A 83 -1.29 13.77 -10.77
C LEU A 83 0.05 13.72 -11.50
N LEU A 84 1.13 14.13 -10.82
CA LEU A 84 2.49 14.11 -11.35
C LEU A 84 2.90 12.67 -11.71
N GLU A 85 2.78 11.74 -10.77
CA GLU A 85 3.24 10.36 -10.93
C GLU A 85 2.39 9.55 -11.90
N SER A 86 1.09 9.89 -12.01
CA SER A 86 0.16 9.19 -12.90
C SER A 86 0.23 9.71 -14.33
N CYS A 87 -0.11 10.97 -14.55
CA CYS A 87 -0.35 11.49 -15.89
C CYS A 87 0.95 11.94 -16.57
N GLN A 88 1.88 12.53 -15.81
CA GLN A 88 3.12 13.07 -16.35
C GLN A 88 4.25 12.03 -16.35
N GLY A 89 4.44 11.35 -15.22
CA GLY A 89 5.48 10.33 -15.02
C GLY A 89 5.10 8.94 -15.53
N ALA A 90 3.80 8.60 -15.57
CA ALA A 90 3.31 7.28 -15.94
C ALA A 90 3.94 6.12 -15.14
N HIS A 91 4.18 6.35 -13.84
CA HIS A 91 4.75 5.35 -12.95
C HIS A 91 3.83 4.14 -12.80
N ASN A 92 4.44 2.96 -12.74
CA ASN A 92 3.73 1.68 -12.60
C ASN A 92 2.90 1.59 -11.31
N ASP A 93 3.29 2.33 -10.29
CA ASP A 93 2.56 2.53 -9.04
C ASP A 93 1.10 2.94 -9.27
N THR A 94 0.82 3.79 -10.25
CA THR A 94 -0.54 4.22 -10.59
C THR A 94 -1.41 3.05 -11.02
N PHE A 95 -0.87 2.18 -11.87
CA PHE A 95 -1.56 0.98 -12.35
C PHE A 95 -1.67 -0.09 -11.25
N MET A 96 -0.63 -0.22 -10.41
CA MET A 96 -0.70 -1.06 -9.21
C MET A 96 -1.83 -0.61 -8.28
N VAL A 97 -2.02 0.71 -8.10
CA VAL A 97 -3.14 1.28 -7.34
C VAL A 97 -4.49 0.94 -7.97
N THR A 98 -4.60 0.91 -9.31
CA THR A 98 -5.80 0.45 -10.00
C THR A 98 -6.18 -0.98 -9.60
N LEU A 99 -5.20 -1.89 -9.64
CA LEU A 99 -5.41 -3.28 -9.25
C LEU A 99 -5.73 -3.39 -7.75
N LEU A 100 -5.01 -2.66 -6.89
CA LEU A 100 -5.27 -2.60 -5.45
C LEU A 100 -6.72 -2.16 -5.15
N LEU A 101 -7.16 -1.04 -5.74
CA LEU A 101 -8.51 -0.50 -5.52
C LEU A 101 -9.58 -1.45 -6.08
N LEU A 102 -9.36 -2.00 -7.27
CA LEU A 102 -10.26 -3.01 -7.85
C LEU A 102 -10.37 -4.24 -6.94
N GLY A 103 -9.26 -4.70 -6.36
CA GLY A 103 -9.21 -5.79 -5.38
C GLY A 103 -10.08 -5.49 -4.15
N PHE A 104 -10.03 -4.27 -3.62
CA PHE A 104 -10.92 -3.87 -2.51
C PHE A 104 -12.40 -3.78 -2.92
N LEU A 105 -12.71 -3.25 -4.10
CA LEU A 105 -14.07 -3.23 -4.62
C LEU A 105 -14.65 -4.64 -4.76
N LEU A 106 -13.86 -5.58 -5.28
CA LEU A 106 -14.23 -6.99 -5.38
C LEU A 106 -14.33 -7.65 -4.00
N THR A 107 -13.46 -7.29 -3.06
CA THR A 107 -13.52 -7.77 -1.67
C THR A 107 -14.81 -7.33 -0.99
N LEU A 108 -15.24 -6.08 -1.18
CA LEU A 108 -16.54 -5.60 -0.68
C LEU A 108 -17.72 -6.38 -1.27
N ARG A 109 -17.66 -6.72 -2.57
CA ARG A 109 -18.68 -7.55 -3.22
C ARG A 109 -18.68 -8.98 -2.65
N ALA A 110 -17.49 -9.53 -2.38
CA ALA A 110 -17.33 -10.85 -1.77
C ALA A 110 -17.86 -10.87 -0.33
N GLU A 111 -17.59 -9.83 0.44
CA GLU A 111 -18.06 -9.66 1.81
C GLU A 111 -19.60 -9.64 1.88
N GLN A 112 -20.26 -8.90 0.97
CA GLN A 112 -21.73 -8.83 0.91
C GLN A 112 -22.38 -10.15 0.48
N ARG A 113 -21.73 -10.93 -0.38
CA ARG A 113 -22.24 -12.21 -0.88
C ARG A 113 -21.80 -13.41 -0.05
N GLY A 114 -20.94 -13.19 0.94
CA GLY A 114 -20.24 -14.23 1.68
C GLY A 114 -19.16 -14.96 0.88
N PHE A 115 -18.15 -15.46 1.59
CA PHE A 115 -17.00 -16.19 1.02
C PHE A 115 -17.30 -17.70 0.80
N ALA A 116 -18.54 -18.02 0.43
CA ALA A 116 -18.98 -19.41 0.27
C ALA A 116 -18.47 -20.04 -1.04
N ARG A 117 -18.64 -19.33 -2.16
CA ARG A 117 -18.37 -19.83 -3.51
C ARG A 117 -17.03 -19.29 -4.06
N PRO A 118 -16.27 -20.07 -4.85
CA PRO A 118 -15.05 -19.62 -5.51
C PRO A 118 -15.22 -18.32 -6.30
N ALA A 119 -16.34 -18.17 -7.00
CA ALA A 119 -16.68 -16.96 -7.76
C ALA A 119 -16.73 -15.67 -6.92
N HIS A 120 -16.83 -15.77 -5.58
CA HIS A 120 -16.83 -14.59 -4.70
C HIS A 120 -15.42 -14.23 -4.23
N TYR A 121 -14.58 -15.21 -3.88
CA TYR A 121 -13.28 -14.96 -3.26
C TYR A 121 -12.08 -15.05 -4.21
N LEU A 122 -12.21 -15.73 -5.36
CA LEU A 122 -11.14 -15.79 -6.35
C LEU A 122 -10.91 -14.46 -7.08
N PRO A 123 -11.93 -13.66 -7.47
CA PRO A 123 -11.66 -12.40 -8.16
C PRO A 123 -10.77 -11.42 -7.38
N PRO A 124 -10.99 -11.18 -6.07
CA PRO A 124 -10.04 -10.40 -5.27
C PRO A 124 -8.63 -10.99 -5.24
N ILE A 125 -8.50 -12.31 -5.08
CA ILE A 125 -7.20 -13.02 -5.08
C ILE A 125 -6.47 -12.81 -6.40
N ILE A 126 -7.16 -12.99 -7.53
CA ILE A 126 -6.60 -12.80 -8.87
C ILE A 126 -6.08 -11.37 -8.99
N VAL A 127 -6.90 -10.37 -8.67
CA VAL A 127 -6.54 -8.96 -8.84
C VAL A 127 -5.41 -8.52 -7.90
N PHE A 128 -5.42 -8.94 -6.63
CA PHE A 128 -4.31 -8.67 -5.72
C PHE A 128 -3.03 -9.39 -6.15
N THR A 129 -3.12 -10.60 -6.69
CA THR A 129 -1.97 -11.30 -7.28
C THR A 129 -1.40 -10.54 -8.47
N LEU A 130 -2.26 -10.02 -9.36
CA LEU A 130 -1.81 -9.16 -10.46
C LEU A 130 -1.11 -7.89 -9.94
N ALA A 131 -1.60 -7.28 -8.85
CA ALA A 131 -0.93 -6.15 -8.22
C ALA A 131 0.47 -6.52 -7.71
N VAL A 132 0.62 -7.69 -7.07
CA VAL A 132 1.93 -8.24 -6.65
C VAL A 132 2.86 -8.48 -7.83
N LEU A 133 2.32 -8.96 -8.95
CA LEU A 133 3.06 -9.19 -10.19
C LEU A 133 3.31 -7.91 -11.00
N VAL A 134 2.77 -6.76 -10.59
CA VAL A 134 3.27 -5.43 -11.00
C VAL A 134 4.43 -5.04 -10.08
N LYS A 135 4.21 -5.15 -8.76
CA LYS A 135 5.19 -4.80 -7.74
C LYS A 135 4.96 -5.60 -6.46
N PHE A 136 5.99 -6.29 -5.99
CA PHE A 136 5.88 -7.21 -4.85
C PHE A 136 5.45 -6.54 -3.53
N THR A 137 5.60 -5.21 -3.42
CA THR A 137 5.16 -4.42 -2.27
C THR A 137 3.67 -4.52 -1.98
N ALA A 138 2.86 -4.96 -2.95
CA ALA A 138 1.43 -5.24 -2.77
C ALA A 138 1.13 -6.57 -2.04
N ALA A 139 2.13 -7.42 -1.73
CA ALA A 139 1.93 -8.74 -1.14
C ALA A 139 1.14 -8.76 0.19
N PRO A 140 1.29 -7.76 1.10
CA PRO A 140 0.48 -7.68 2.32
C PRO A 140 -1.04 -7.73 2.08
N LEU A 141 -1.52 -7.28 0.91
CA LEU A 141 -2.94 -7.27 0.58
C LEU A 141 -3.51 -8.68 0.44
N ILE A 142 -2.76 -9.61 -0.17
CA ILE A 142 -3.16 -11.02 -0.28
C ILE A 142 -3.25 -11.63 1.11
N PHE A 143 -2.24 -11.38 1.96
CA PHE A 143 -2.22 -11.87 3.33
C PHE A 143 -3.46 -11.39 4.11
N PHE A 144 -3.75 -10.09 4.13
CA PHE A 144 -4.92 -9.58 4.85
C PHE A 144 -6.24 -10.07 4.26
N PHE A 145 -6.33 -10.20 2.93
CA PHE A 145 -7.52 -10.78 2.30
C PHE A 145 -7.75 -12.24 2.75
N LEU A 146 -6.69 -13.07 2.79
CA LEU A 146 -6.80 -14.45 3.26
C LEU A 146 -7.24 -14.51 4.73
N VAL A 147 -6.69 -13.65 5.59
CA VAL A 147 -7.11 -13.55 7.00
C VAL A 147 -8.60 -13.17 7.11
N LEU A 148 -9.06 -12.17 6.36
CA LEU A 148 -10.46 -11.76 6.30
C LEU A 148 -11.36 -12.93 5.87
N MET A 149 -11.00 -13.60 4.78
CA MET A 149 -11.73 -14.73 4.22
C MET A 149 -11.83 -15.88 5.22
N ILE A 150 -10.70 -16.28 5.82
CA ILE A 150 -10.63 -17.36 6.82
C ILE A 150 -11.53 -17.02 8.01
N ARG A 151 -11.42 -15.81 8.57
CA ARG A 151 -12.21 -15.41 9.73
C ARG A 151 -13.71 -15.38 9.43
N ARG A 152 -14.11 -14.83 8.27
CA ARG A 152 -15.51 -14.80 7.84
C ARG A 152 -16.08 -16.20 7.61
N ALA A 153 -15.32 -17.08 6.96
CA ALA A 153 -15.71 -18.47 6.75
C ALA A 153 -15.80 -19.26 8.06
N TYR A 154 -14.93 -18.95 9.02
CA TYR A 154 -14.98 -19.54 10.37
C TYR A 154 -16.24 -19.10 11.13
N SER A 155 -16.53 -17.79 11.15
CA SER A 155 -17.74 -17.27 11.82
C SER A 155 -19.03 -17.82 11.23
N SER A 156 -19.14 -17.95 9.91
CA SER A 156 -20.34 -18.51 9.27
C SER A 156 -20.56 -19.97 9.65
N ASN A 157 -19.48 -20.75 9.78
CA ASN A 157 -19.58 -22.17 10.16
C ASN A 157 -20.00 -22.34 11.63
N LEU A 158 -19.62 -21.43 12.53
CA LEU A 158 -20.04 -21.50 13.93
C LEU A 158 -21.56 -21.29 14.08
N LEU A 159 -22.12 -20.36 13.31
CA LEU A 159 -23.57 -20.11 13.32
C LEU A 159 -24.35 -21.32 12.79
N ASP A 160 -23.85 -21.94 11.72
CA ASP A 160 -24.45 -23.14 11.09
C ASP A 160 -24.45 -24.37 12.03
N VAL A 161 -23.40 -24.54 12.84
CA VAL A 161 -23.28 -25.63 13.84
C VAL A 161 -24.18 -25.41 15.05
N GLN A 162 -24.45 -24.16 15.42
CA GLN A 162 -25.36 -23.86 16.52
C GLN A 162 -26.83 -24.13 16.14
N ASP A 163 -27.17 -24.00 14.86
CA ASP A 163 -28.51 -24.23 14.31
C ASP A 163 -28.78 -25.72 14.02
N ASN A 164 -27.76 -26.48 13.59
CA ASN A 164 -27.84 -27.92 13.37
C ASN A 164 -27.17 -28.71 14.50
N GLN A 165 -27.96 -29.31 15.40
CA GLN A 165 -27.49 -30.20 16.48
C GLN A 165 -26.77 -31.49 16.00
N SER A 166 -26.55 -31.67 14.70
CA SER A 166 -25.95 -32.88 14.12
C SER A 166 -24.57 -32.62 13.49
N THR A 167 -23.58 -33.32 14.03
CA THR A 167 -22.17 -33.43 13.60
C THR A 167 -21.29 -32.18 13.73
N VAL A 168 -20.38 -32.23 14.71
CA VAL A 168 -19.24 -31.32 14.88
C VAL A 168 -18.27 -31.49 13.70
N SER A 169 -18.63 -30.97 12.52
CA SER A 169 -17.71 -30.94 11.40
C SER A 169 -16.62 -29.91 11.72
N ARG A 170 -15.36 -30.35 11.79
CA ARG A 170 -14.23 -29.46 12.12
C ARG A 170 -14.23 -28.29 11.11
N PRO A 171 -14.37 -27.02 11.56
CA PRO A 171 -14.53 -25.87 10.66
C PRO A 171 -13.38 -25.74 9.65
N TRP A 172 -12.18 -26.21 10.02
CA TRP A 172 -11.01 -26.28 9.15
C TRP A 172 -11.19 -27.16 7.91
N ARG A 173 -11.99 -28.23 7.96
CA ARG A 173 -12.22 -29.11 6.80
C ARG A 173 -12.93 -28.39 5.66
N ARG A 174 -13.76 -27.38 5.96
CA ARG A 174 -14.46 -26.53 4.97
C ARG A 174 -13.64 -25.31 4.53
N ILE A 175 -12.75 -24.81 5.40
CA ILE A 175 -11.92 -23.62 5.11
C ILE A 175 -10.68 -23.97 4.31
N PHE A 176 -10.00 -25.07 4.66
CA PHE A 176 -8.77 -25.52 4.00
C PHE A 176 -8.86 -25.58 2.47
N PRO A 177 -9.88 -26.22 1.85
CA PRO A 177 -9.96 -26.27 0.38
C PRO A 177 -10.10 -24.89 -0.26
N LYS A 178 -10.72 -23.91 0.42
CA LYS A 178 -10.85 -22.53 -0.10
C LYS A 178 -9.51 -21.81 -0.09
N VAL A 179 -8.76 -21.94 1.01
CA VAL A 179 -7.42 -21.36 1.14
C VAL A 179 -6.46 -22.01 0.15
N LEU A 180 -6.52 -23.34 0.02
CA LEU A 180 -5.72 -24.09 -0.96
C LEU A 180 -6.04 -23.64 -2.39
N LEU A 181 -7.33 -23.50 -2.75
CA LEU A 181 -7.72 -23.04 -4.08
C LEU A 181 -7.25 -21.60 -4.35
N ALA A 182 -7.34 -20.71 -3.36
CA ALA A 182 -6.81 -19.35 -3.48
C ALA A 182 -5.29 -19.35 -3.69
N ALA A 183 -4.55 -20.16 -2.92
CA ALA A 183 -3.11 -20.30 -3.04
C ALA A 183 -2.69 -20.89 -4.41
N ILE A 184 -3.38 -21.95 -4.87
CA ILE A 184 -3.15 -22.54 -6.19
C ILE A 184 -3.44 -21.52 -7.29
N THR A 185 -4.51 -20.74 -7.16
CA THR A 185 -4.88 -19.71 -8.14
C THR A 185 -3.80 -18.62 -8.23
N SER A 186 -3.34 -18.10 -7.09
CA SER A 186 -2.23 -17.13 -7.05
C SER A 186 -0.93 -17.72 -7.61
N GLY A 187 -0.59 -18.95 -7.22
CA GLY A 187 0.60 -19.66 -7.69
C GLY A 187 0.56 -19.91 -9.19
N LEU A 188 -0.58 -20.34 -9.73
CA LEU A 188 -0.78 -20.56 -11.17
C LEU A 188 -0.70 -19.26 -11.95
N LEU A 189 -1.27 -18.16 -11.45
CA LEU A 189 -1.12 -16.85 -12.09
C LEU A 189 0.34 -16.41 -12.13
N ALA A 190 1.06 -16.48 -11.01
CA ALA A 190 2.48 -16.17 -10.98
C ALA A 190 3.25 -17.07 -11.96
N TRP A 191 2.93 -18.36 -11.97
CA TRP A 191 3.53 -19.34 -12.88
C TRP A 191 3.32 -18.93 -14.35
N ILE A 192 2.08 -18.66 -14.76
CA ILE A 192 1.73 -18.26 -16.14
C ILE A 192 2.47 -16.98 -16.56
N PHE A 193 2.47 -15.94 -15.72
CA PHE A 193 3.10 -14.67 -16.09
C PHE A 193 4.63 -14.74 -16.11
N TYR A 194 5.25 -15.61 -15.29
CA TYR A 194 6.69 -15.84 -15.32
C TYR A 194 7.12 -16.87 -16.39
N ALA A 195 6.20 -17.62 -16.99
CA ALA A 195 6.53 -18.67 -17.95
C ALA A 195 7.45 -18.19 -19.11
N PRO A 196 7.26 -17.02 -19.73
CA PRO A 196 8.16 -16.52 -20.77
C PRO A 196 9.60 -16.33 -20.29
N PHE A 197 9.79 -15.99 -19.00
CA PHE A 197 11.09 -15.70 -18.42
C PHE A 197 11.89 -16.97 -18.12
N TRP A 198 11.24 -18.11 -17.85
CA TRP A 198 11.95 -19.37 -17.56
C TRP A 198 12.65 -19.98 -18.77
N ILE A 199 12.27 -19.58 -20.00
CA ILE A 199 12.88 -20.10 -21.23
C ILE A 199 14.39 -19.79 -21.27
N ARG A 200 14.80 -18.63 -20.74
CA ARG A 200 16.21 -18.17 -20.78
C ARG A 200 16.78 -17.78 -19.42
N HIS A 201 15.97 -17.72 -18.37
CA HIS A 201 16.41 -17.29 -17.05
C HIS A 201 16.13 -18.35 -15.98
N SER A 202 17.13 -18.58 -15.12
CA SER A 202 16.95 -19.40 -13.93
C SER A 202 16.12 -18.66 -12.87
N ILE A 203 15.48 -19.40 -11.97
CA ILE A 203 14.73 -18.83 -10.84
C ILE A 203 15.64 -17.90 -10.01
N ARG A 204 16.91 -18.28 -9.81
CA ARG A 204 17.88 -17.46 -9.08
C ARG A 204 18.13 -16.11 -9.76
N SER A 205 18.19 -16.08 -11.10
CA SER A 205 18.35 -14.86 -11.89
C SER A 205 17.14 -13.93 -11.72
N ILE A 206 15.92 -14.50 -11.76
CA ILE A 206 14.68 -13.75 -11.52
C ILE A 206 14.64 -13.19 -10.09
N ILE A 207 15.01 -13.99 -9.09
CA ILE A 207 15.05 -13.50 -7.69
C ILE A 207 16.09 -12.38 -7.54
N SER A 208 17.26 -12.52 -8.17
CA SER A 208 18.28 -11.46 -8.12
C SER A 208 17.82 -10.16 -8.80
N SER A 209 16.91 -10.23 -9.78
CA SER A 209 16.45 -9.04 -10.50
C SER A 209 15.73 -8.03 -9.61
N PHE A 210 15.07 -8.50 -8.54
CA PHE A 210 14.42 -7.63 -7.57
C PHE A 210 15.38 -6.74 -6.78
N SER A 211 16.66 -7.11 -6.72
CA SER A 211 17.73 -6.32 -6.10
C SER A 211 18.67 -5.70 -7.12
N SER A 212 18.38 -5.79 -8.42
CA SER A 212 19.20 -5.19 -9.48
C SER A 212 19.18 -3.66 -9.55
N PRO A 213 18.11 -2.94 -9.17
CA PRO A 213 18.14 -1.48 -9.19
C PRO A 213 19.23 -0.96 -8.28
N PRO A 214 20.00 0.07 -8.70
CA PRO A 214 21.06 0.64 -7.89
C PRO A 214 20.55 1.06 -6.49
N SER A 215 19.33 1.57 -6.43
CA SER A 215 18.67 1.98 -5.18
C SER A 215 18.49 0.85 -4.15
N ALA A 216 18.57 -0.42 -4.54
CA ALA A 216 18.51 -1.55 -3.60
C ALA A 216 19.75 -1.65 -2.69
N TYR A 217 20.87 -1.04 -3.10
CA TYR A 217 22.13 -1.01 -2.35
C TYR A 217 22.48 0.39 -1.83
N PHE A 218 21.82 1.43 -2.35
CA PHE A 218 22.00 2.80 -1.90
C PHE A 218 20.94 3.20 -0.88
N SER A 219 21.28 4.19 -0.06
CA SER A 219 20.39 4.74 0.94
C SER A 219 19.74 6.02 0.40
N GLU A 220 18.81 5.91 -0.54
CA GLU A 220 18.17 7.11 -1.13
C GLU A 220 17.02 7.62 -0.26
N ASN A 221 17.03 8.91 0.07
CA ASN A 221 15.97 9.61 0.82
C ASN A 221 15.46 8.89 2.10
N SER A 222 16.34 8.20 2.82
CA SER A 222 15.99 7.38 3.99
C SER A 222 16.75 7.81 5.24
N LEU A 223 16.35 7.29 6.42
CA LEU A 223 17.10 7.55 7.65
C LEU A 223 18.51 6.95 7.58
N LEU A 224 18.68 5.83 6.88
CA LEU A 224 20.00 5.25 6.60
C LEU A 224 20.91 6.25 5.88
N ARG A 225 20.37 7.05 4.94
CA ARG A 225 21.14 8.10 4.27
C ARG A 225 21.70 9.11 5.26
N VAL A 226 20.83 9.57 6.17
CA VAL A 226 21.17 10.55 7.19
C VAL A 226 22.31 10.04 8.06
N MET A 227 22.24 8.78 8.47
CA MET A 227 23.27 8.14 9.28
C MET A 227 24.58 7.94 8.51
N HIS A 228 24.50 7.54 7.24
CA HIS A 228 25.67 7.38 6.39
C HIS A 228 26.38 8.72 6.13
N ASP A 229 25.61 9.77 5.81
CA ASP A 229 26.15 11.12 5.61
C ASP A 229 26.72 11.69 6.91
N TRP A 230 26.09 11.42 8.06
CA TRP A 230 26.63 11.80 9.37
C TRP A 230 28.00 11.18 9.63
N VAL A 231 28.14 9.86 9.43
CA VAL A 231 29.40 9.13 9.60
C VAL A 231 30.46 9.59 8.60
N LYS A 232 30.06 9.88 7.36
CA LYS A 232 30.98 10.40 6.34
C LYS A 232 31.59 11.75 6.71
N VAL A 233 30.81 12.63 7.36
CA VAL A 233 31.25 13.98 7.74
C VAL A 233 32.00 13.98 9.07
N HIS A 234 31.50 13.27 10.09
CA HIS A 234 32.02 13.36 11.46
C HIS A 234 32.87 12.15 11.90
N GLY A 235 32.95 11.11 11.07
CA GLY A 235 33.52 9.83 11.45
C GLY A 235 32.64 9.05 12.44
N LEU A 236 33.09 7.84 12.79
CA LEU A 236 32.50 7.11 13.90
C LEU A 236 33.02 7.66 15.23
N PRO A 237 32.17 7.83 16.25
CA PRO A 237 32.62 8.18 17.59
C PRO A 237 33.63 7.15 18.13
N ALA A 238 34.40 7.53 19.16
CA ALA A 238 35.23 6.57 19.88
C ALA A 238 34.38 5.40 20.41
N ARG A 239 34.90 4.17 20.36
CA ARG A 239 34.18 2.96 20.82
C ARG A 239 33.70 3.01 22.27
N THR A 240 34.32 3.87 23.07
CA THR A 240 33.97 4.14 24.48
C THR A 240 32.77 5.07 24.64
N SER A 241 32.38 5.80 23.58
CA SER A 241 31.21 6.67 23.59
C SER A 241 29.92 5.87 23.52
N TRP A 242 28.93 6.28 24.32
CA TRP A 242 27.57 5.72 24.28
C TRP A 242 26.91 5.86 22.91
N SER A 243 27.30 6.86 22.11
CA SER A 243 26.79 7.11 20.76
C SER A 243 27.40 6.23 19.67
N TYR A 244 28.50 5.51 19.96
CA TYR A 244 29.16 4.66 18.97
C TYR A 244 28.23 3.56 18.46
N LEU A 245 27.63 2.79 19.37
CA LEU A 245 26.82 1.64 19.01
C LEU A 245 25.57 2.04 18.19
N PRO A 246 24.74 3.04 18.60
CA PRO A 246 23.61 3.47 17.79
C PRO A 246 24.02 3.95 16.39
N ILE A 247 25.08 4.76 16.28
CA ILE A 247 25.51 5.30 14.99
C ILE A 247 26.03 4.18 14.08
N ALA A 248 26.89 3.30 14.59
CA ALA A 248 27.46 2.19 13.82
C ALA A 248 26.39 1.20 13.34
N VAL A 249 25.38 0.93 14.17
CA VAL A 249 24.28 0.02 13.83
C VAL A 249 23.33 0.64 12.81
N LEU A 250 22.95 1.91 13.01
CA LEU A 250 22.00 2.60 12.12
C LEU A 250 22.63 3.08 10.80
N SER A 251 23.96 3.15 10.71
CA SER A 251 24.66 3.39 9.43
C SER A 251 24.84 2.12 8.60
N ASN A 252 24.44 0.94 9.09
CA ASN A 252 24.60 -0.33 8.39
C ASN A 252 23.31 -0.73 7.65
N HIS A 253 23.42 -0.94 6.34
CA HIS A 253 22.30 -1.31 5.47
C HIS A 253 21.65 -2.65 5.87
N VAL A 254 22.43 -3.63 6.34
CA VAL A 254 21.90 -4.94 6.77
C VAL A 254 20.97 -4.77 7.97
N THR A 255 21.29 -3.87 8.90
CA THR A 255 20.43 -3.54 10.03
C THR A 255 19.06 -3.06 9.55
N TRP A 256 19.02 -2.18 8.55
CA TRP A 256 17.75 -1.67 8.00
C TRP A 256 16.94 -2.74 7.27
N ASN A 257 17.58 -3.69 6.59
CA ASN A 257 16.88 -4.85 6.03
C ASN A 257 16.20 -5.68 7.13
N VAL A 258 16.87 -5.88 8.27
CA VAL A 258 16.31 -6.58 9.44
C VAL A 258 15.17 -5.77 10.07
N ILE A 259 15.37 -4.46 10.30
CA ILE A 259 14.32 -3.57 10.84
C ILE A 259 13.09 -3.62 9.95
N ASN A 260 13.27 -3.51 8.63
CA ASN A 260 12.17 -3.52 7.67
C ASN A 260 11.39 -4.85 7.71
N LEU A 261 12.10 -5.99 7.71
CA LEU A 261 11.48 -7.31 7.83
C LEU A 261 10.70 -7.47 9.15
N VAL A 262 11.31 -7.10 10.27
CA VAL A 262 10.67 -7.19 11.60
C VAL A 262 9.45 -6.28 11.68
N ALA A 263 9.56 -5.03 11.21
CA ALA A 263 8.47 -4.08 11.18
C ALA A 263 7.29 -4.59 10.32
N LEU A 264 7.59 -5.14 9.14
CA LEU A 264 6.59 -5.75 8.27
C LEU A 264 5.89 -6.93 8.97
N LEU A 265 6.64 -7.87 9.55
CA LEU A 265 6.06 -9.02 10.25
C LEU A 265 5.19 -8.58 11.44
N CYS A 266 5.66 -7.63 12.24
CA CYS A 266 4.88 -7.06 13.34
C CYS A 266 3.59 -6.41 12.84
N ALA A 267 3.64 -5.59 11.77
CA ALA A 267 2.46 -4.95 11.20
C ALA A 267 1.46 -5.97 10.62
N LEU A 268 1.95 -7.02 9.94
CA LEU A 268 1.12 -8.12 9.45
C LEU A 268 0.44 -8.85 10.62
N CYS A 269 1.16 -9.18 11.68
CA CYS A 269 0.60 -9.82 12.87
C CYS A 269 -0.45 -8.95 13.57
N ILE A 270 -0.14 -7.67 13.82
CA ILE A 270 -1.08 -6.73 14.45
C ILE A 270 -2.32 -6.55 13.56
N GLY A 271 -2.12 -6.33 12.26
CA GLY A 271 -3.20 -6.23 11.29
C GLY A 271 -4.07 -7.49 11.25
N ALA A 272 -3.47 -8.68 11.28
CA ALA A 272 -4.18 -9.95 11.33
C ALA A 272 -5.00 -10.10 12.61
N VAL A 273 -4.44 -9.75 13.78
CA VAL A 273 -5.16 -9.78 15.06
C VAL A 273 -6.35 -8.83 15.03
N CYS A 274 -6.15 -7.60 14.57
CA CYS A 274 -7.23 -6.62 14.44
C CYS A 274 -8.32 -7.09 13.47
N LEU A 275 -7.95 -7.65 12.34
CA LEU A 275 -8.87 -8.17 11.33
C LEU A 275 -9.60 -9.43 11.82
N TRP A 276 -8.93 -10.26 12.64
CA TRP A 276 -9.56 -11.41 13.28
C TRP A 276 -10.64 -11.00 14.27
N ARG A 277 -10.42 -9.90 15.00
CA ARG A 277 -11.39 -9.31 15.94
C ARG A 277 -12.54 -8.59 15.20
N MET A 278 -12.21 -7.83 14.15
CA MET A 278 -13.17 -7.04 13.37
C MET A 278 -13.03 -7.35 11.88
N PRO A 279 -13.61 -8.47 11.39
CA PRO A 279 -13.37 -8.99 10.04
C PRO A 279 -14.16 -8.20 8.99
N THR A 280 -13.80 -6.95 8.76
CA THR A 280 -14.43 -6.08 7.78
C THR A 280 -13.45 -5.65 6.70
N THR A 281 -13.94 -5.41 5.48
CA THR A 281 -13.09 -4.85 4.42
C THR A 281 -12.51 -3.49 4.82
N ARG A 282 -13.25 -2.70 5.61
CA ARG A 282 -12.75 -1.44 6.16
C ARG A 282 -11.51 -1.64 7.04
N MET A 283 -11.52 -2.63 7.93
CA MET A 283 -10.37 -2.91 8.79
C MET A 283 -9.19 -3.43 7.96
N MET A 284 -9.45 -4.21 6.91
CA MET A 284 -8.43 -4.65 5.96
C MET A 284 -7.76 -3.45 5.26
N ILE A 285 -8.53 -2.44 4.82
CA ILE A 285 -8.01 -1.20 4.22
C ILE A 285 -7.10 -0.48 5.23
N LEU A 286 -7.54 -0.30 6.48
CA LEU A 286 -6.76 0.39 7.51
C LEU A 286 -5.49 -0.37 7.90
N ALA A 287 -5.56 -1.71 8.01
CA ALA A 287 -4.40 -2.55 8.25
C ALA A 287 -3.39 -2.46 7.10
N SER A 288 -3.87 -2.43 5.85
CA SER A 288 -3.05 -2.25 4.66
C SER A 288 -2.39 -0.87 4.64
N LEU A 289 -3.15 0.19 4.94
CA LEU A 289 -2.65 1.56 5.01
C LEU A 289 -1.56 1.72 6.09
N ALA A 290 -1.79 1.16 7.28
CA ALA A 290 -0.80 1.17 8.35
C ALA A 290 0.47 0.38 7.99
N THR A 291 0.31 -0.81 7.41
CA THR A 291 1.43 -1.69 7.06
C THR A 291 2.29 -1.08 5.96
N LEU A 292 1.67 -0.60 4.87
CA LEU A 292 2.40 0.06 3.79
C LEU A 292 2.98 1.40 4.24
N GLY A 293 2.28 2.16 5.10
CA GLY A 293 2.80 3.38 5.69
C GLY A 293 4.06 3.13 6.52
N LEU A 294 4.04 2.12 7.39
CA LEU A 294 5.19 1.72 8.19
C LEU A 294 6.37 1.28 7.31
N LEU A 295 6.10 0.49 6.26
CA LEU A 295 7.11 0.04 5.29
C LEU A 295 7.86 1.23 4.67
N LEU A 296 7.16 2.32 4.32
CA LEU A 296 7.78 3.52 3.75
C LEU A 296 8.55 4.36 4.76
N VAL A 297 8.28 4.22 6.07
CA VAL A 297 9.04 4.91 7.12
C VAL A 297 10.36 4.22 7.41
N VAL A 298 10.39 2.88 7.37
CA VAL A 298 11.56 2.07 7.76
C VAL A 298 12.37 1.53 6.59
N THR A 299 11.98 1.83 5.35
CA THR A 299 12.71 1.38 4.17
C THR A 299 14.11 2.01 4.09
N PRO A 300 15.15 1.23 3.73
CA PRO A 300 16.50 1.76 3.55
C PRO A 300 16.62 2.72 2.35
N TRP A 301 15.65 2.73 1.44
CA TRP A 301 15.59 3.63 0.29
C TRP A 301 14.14 3.95 -0.07
N PHE A 302 13.90 5.20 -0.46
CA PHE A 302 12.56 5.73 -0.68
C PHE A 302 12.48 6.64 -1.91
N PHE A 303 11.35 6.55 -2.61
CA PHE A 303 10.97 7.47 -3.68
C PHE A 303 9.52 7.92 -3.53
N SER A 304 9.24 9.16 -3.94
CA SER A 304 7.96 9.84 -3.71
C SER A 304 6.76 9.11 -4.31
N TRP A 305 6.91 8.45 -5.46
CA TRP A 305 5.83 7.70 -6.11
C TRP A 305 5.26 6.56 -5.26
N TYR A 306 5.99 6.04 -4.26
CA TYR A 306 5.47 5.02 -3.34
C TYR A 306 4.30 5.50 -2.48
N VAL A 307 4.20 6.81 -2.24
CA VAL A 307 3.14 7.40 -1.42
C VAL A 307 1.78 7.37 -2.12
N THR A 308 1.75 7.24 -3.45
CA THR A 308 0.50 7.14 -4.22
C THR A 308 -0.41 6.00 -3.74
N TRP A 309 0.17 4.91 -3.24
CA TRP A 309 -0.59 3.78 -2.67
C TRP A 309 -1.33 4.18 -1.40
N LEU A 310 -0.65 4.96 -0.54
CA LEU A 310 -1.22 5.46 0.70
C LEU A 310 -2.36 6.44 0.41
N VAL A 311 -2.21 7.30 -0.60
CA VAL A 311 -3.26 8.25 -1.02
C VAL A 311 -4.51 7.49 -1.50
N GLY A 312 -4.35 6.47 -2.34
CA GLY A 312 -5.44 5.61 -2.78
C GLY A 312 -6.20 4.95 -1.62
N LEU A 313 -5.46 4.37 -0.67
CA LEU A 313 -6.03 3.75 0.53
C LEU A 313 -6.67 4.76 1.49
N ALA A 314 -6.07 5.93 1.65
CA ALA A 314 -6.57 7.01 2.51
C ALA A 314 -7.90 7.56 1.97
N ALA A 315 -8.01 7.75 0.64
CA ALA A 315 -9.23 8.22 0.00
C ALA A 315 -10.43 7.30 0.26
N ILE A 316 -10.23 5.98 0.18
CA ILE A 316 -11.30 4.99 0.44
C ILE A 316 -11.54 4.69 1.93
N SER A 317 -10.70 5.22 2.83
CA SER A 317 -10.85 5.07 4.28
C SER A 317 -11.87 6.05 4.90
N LEU A 318 -12.36 7.01 4.11
CA LEU A 318 -13.32 8.02 4.57
C LEU A 318 -14.73 7.44 4.86
N PRO A 319 -15.47 8.02 5.82
CA PRO A 319 -15.07 9.07 6.75
C PRO A 319 -14.38 8.50 7.99
N THR A 320 -13.38 9.21 8.51
CA THR A 320 -12.58 8.81 9.68
C THR A 320 -13.00 9.53 10.96
N THR A 321 -14.12 10.26 10.96
CA THR A 321 -14.53 11.14 12.07
C THR A 321 -14.68 10.43 13.42
N ARG A 322 -15.16 9.18 13.42
CA ARG A 322 -15.38 8.37 14.63
C ARG A 322 -14.18 7.50 15.04
N ASP A 323 -13.21 7.31 14.16
CA ASP A 323 -12.07 6.42 14.39
C ASP A 323 -10.77 7.24 14.49
N ARG A 324 -10.22 7.34 15.71
CA ARG A 324 -9.00 8.12 15.98
C ARG A 324 -7.81 7.58 15.18
N PHE A 325 -7.67 6.27 15.12
CA PHE A 325 -6.55 5.62 14.45
C PHE A 325 -6.67 5.77 12.93
N GLY A 326 -7.85 5.50 12.36
CA GLY A 326 -8.11 5.74 10.94
C GLY A 326 -7.91 7.20 10.54
N ARG A 327 -8.29 8.17 11.39
CA ARG A 327 -8.05 9.59 11.14
C ARG A 327 -6.57 9.93 11.13
N ALA A 328 -5.81 9.42 12.10
CA ALA A 328 -4.36 9.61 12.16
C ALA A 328 -3.66 9.05 10.92
N LEU A 329 -4.04 7.85 10.45
CA LEU A 329 -3.49 7.24 9.24
C LEU A 329 -3.80 8.04 7.96
N VAL A 330 -5.03 8.53 7.82
CA VAL A 330 -5.39 9.36 6.66
C VAL A 330 -4.64 10.69 6.69
N ALA A 331 -4.54 11.33 7.86
CA ALA A 331 -3.75 12.56 8.01
C ALA A 331 -2.27 12.33 7.69
N PHE A 332 -1.68 11.25 8.22
CA PHE A 332 -0.33 10.80 7.90
C PHE A 332 -0.12 10.66 6.38
N ALA A 333 -0.99 9.90 5.69
CA ALA A 333 -0.85 9.64 4.27
C ALA A 333 -0.96 10.91 3.41
N LEU A 334 -1.88 11.82 3.76
CA LEU A 334 -2.06 13.07 3.02
C LEU A 334 -0.90 14.04 3.27
N THR A 335 -0.42 14.16 4.52
CA THR A 335 0.77 14.96 4.83
C THR A 335 2.00 14.39 4.14
N PHE A 336 2.19 13.06 4.17
CA PHE A 336 3.31 12.41 3.50
C PHE A 336 3.27 12.63 1.99
N SER A 337 2.08 12.63 1.40
CA SER A 337 1.94 12.94 -0.02
C SER A 337 2.31 14.38 -0.35
N ALA A 338 1.95 15.34 0.50
CA ALA A 338 2.30 16.75 0.30
C ALA A 338 3.81 16.96 0.45
N THR A 339 4.41 16.43 1.52
CA THR A 339 5.84 16.58 1.77
C THR A 339 6.70 15.84 0.76
N ALA A 340 6.26 14.68 0.27
CA ALA A 340 6.93 13.97 -0.82
C ALA A 340 6.81 14.72 -2.15
N PHE A 341 5.70 15.41 -2.42
CA PHE A 341 5.59 16.27 -3.60
C PHE A 341 6.56 17.45 -3.56
N ASP A 342 6.74 18.07 -2.39
CA ASP A 342 7.65 19.22 -2.24
C ASP A 342 9.11 18.88 -2.56
N THR A 343 9.51 17.61 -2.44
CA THR A 343 10.87 17.16 -2.82
C THR A 343 11.21 17.37 -4.29
N TYR A 344 10.21 17.51 -5.18
CA TYR A 344 10.43 17.79 -6.60
C TYR A 344 10.82 19.25 -6.88
N PHE A 345 10.39 20.18 -6.03
CA PHE A 345 10.62 21.62 -6.23
C PHE A 345 11.76 22.13 -5.37
N VAL A 346 11.87 21.57 -4.17
CA VAL A 346 12.91 21.93 -3.23
C VAL A 346 13.93 20.81 -3.26
N ALA A 347 14.89 20.92 -4.19
CA ALA A 347 16.22 20.41 -3.92
C ALA A 347 16.73 21.23 -2.73
N ILE A 348 16.32 20.84 -1.51
CA ILE A 348 16.80 21.51 -0.32
C ILE A 348 18.29 21.16 -0.31
N GLY A 349 19.12 22.11 -0.78
CA GLY A 349 20.58 22.05 -0.78
C GLY A 349 21.15 22.08 0.64
N GLY A 350 20.48 21.40 1.56
CA GLY A 350 20.81 21.26 2.97
C GLY A 350 21.14 19.81 3.31
N TRP A 351 21.53 19.63 4.57
CA TRP A 351 21.84 18.34 5.17
C TRP A 351 20.74 17.31 4.90
N GLY A 352 21.09 16.11 4.43
CA GLY A 352 20.13 15.07 4.04
C GLY A 352 19.14 14.67 5.15
N GLY A 353 19.50 14.88 6.43
CA GLY A 353 18.57 14.67 7.53
C GLY A 353 17.45 15.71 7.64
N PHE A 354 17.66 16.94 7.19
CA PHE A 354 16.58 17.93 7.10
C PHE A 354 15.56 17.50 6.05
N ASN A 355 16.02 16.97 4.91
CA ASN A 355 15.15 16.46 3.85
C ASN A 355 14.32 15.28 4.37
N TRP A 356 14.94 14.37 5.11
CA TRP A 356 14.24 13.26 5.76
C TRP A 356 13.22 13.73 6.80
N ILE A 357 13.55 14.72 7.63
CA ILE A 357 12.63 15.28 8.64
C ILE A 357 11.43 15.93 7.97
N MET A 358 11.64 16.73 6.92
CA MET A 358 10.55 17.38 6.20
C MET A 358 9.67 16.36 5.47
N MET A 359 10.28 15.34 4.87
CA MET A 359 9.58 14.34 4.08
C MET A 359 8.83 13.31 4.94
N ILE A 360 9.49 12.67 5.91
CA ILE A 360 8.96 11.56 6.73
C ILE A 360 8.67 11.98 8.17
N GLY A 361 9.51 12.84 8.76
CA GLY A 361 9.35 13.30 10.14
C GLY A 361 8.04 14.07 10.36
N LEU A 362 7.71 15.01 9.48
CA LEU A 362 6.47 15.81 9.58
C LEU A 362 5.19 14.94 9.52
N PRO A 363 5.04 13.99 8.58
CA PRO A 363 3.92 13.03 8.61
C PRO A 363 3.80 12.27 9.93
N LEU A 364 4.92 11.82 10.53
CA LEU A 364 4.91 11.11 11.81
C LEU A 364 4.42 12.00 12.96
N VAL A 365 4.83 13.27 12.99
CA VAL A 365 4.33 14.24 13.97
C VAL A 365 2.82 14.44 13.81
N VAL A 366 2.34 14.59 12.58
CA VAL A 366 0.90 14.71 12.29
C VAL A 366 0.14 13.45 12.72
N PHE A 367 0.68 12.26 12.48
CA PHE A 367 0.10 11.00 12.94
C PHE A 367 -0.08 10.99 14.47
N ILE A 368 0.97 11.30 15.21
CA ILE A 368 0.95 11.34 16.68
C ILE A 368 -0.04 12.39 17.19
N PHE A 369 -0.08 13.57 16.56
CA PHE A 369 -1.03 14.62 16.92
C PHE A 369 -2.48 14.14 16.78
N PHE A 370 -2.86 13.59 15.62
CA PHE A 370 -4.24 13.14 15.39
C PHE A 370 -4.65 11.90 16.19
N LEU A 371 -3.67 11.08 16.60
CA LEU A 371 -3.89 9.93 17.48
C LEU A 371 -4.29 10.38 18.89
N ASN A 372 -3.65 11.44 19.39
CA ASN A 372 -3.89 12.01 20.72
C ASN A 372 -5.04 13.02 20.74
N PHE A 373 -5.43 13.58 19.58
CA PHE A 373 -6.53 14.52 19.48
C PHE A 373 -7.88 13.89 19.79
N LYS A 374 -8.42 14.15 20.99
CA LYS A 374 -9.81 13.84 21.33
C LYS A 374 -10.70 14.92 20.71
N LYS A 375 -11.60 14.52 19.80
CA LYS A 375 -12.67 15.42 19.35
C LYS A 375 -13.55 15.72 20.57
N GLY A 376 -13.78 17.00 20.88
CA GLY A 376 -14.75 17.41 21.89
C GLY A 376 -16.16 16.89 21.56
N PRO A 377 -17.08 16.82 22.54
CA PRO A 377 -18.45 16.35 22.31
C PRO A 377 -19.09 17.15 21.16
N ASP A 378 -19.74 16.45 20.22
CA ASP A 378 -20.45 17.09 19.11
C ASP A 378 -21.53 18.03 19.70
N LEU A 379 -21.49 19.32 19.33
CA LEU A 379 -22.41 20.36 19.80
C LEU A 379 -23.90 20.03 19.55
N HIS A 380 -24.23 19.10 18.66
CA HIS A 380 -25.61 18.60 18.48
C HIS A 380 -26.14 17.76 19.65
N SER A 381 -25.28 17.27 20.54
CA SER A 381 -25.70 16.61 21.79
C SER A 381 -26.15 17.59 22.87
N LEU A 382 -25.81 18.88 22.74
CA LEU A 382 -26.26 19.92 23.68
C LEU A 382 -27.66 20.45 23.32
N GLU A 383 -28.00 20.56 22.03
CA GLU A 383 -29.35 21.01 21.60
C GLU A 383 -30.48 20.03 21.98
N THR A 384 -30.18 18.73 22.04
CA THR A 384 -31.15 17.72 22.48
C THR A 384 -31.40 17.74 24.00
N THR A 385 -30.48 18.32 24.78
CA THR A 385 -30.63 18.44 26.23
C THR A 385 -31.42 19.70 26.61
N TYR A 386 -31.28 20.79 25.85
CA TYR A 386 -32.03 22.03 26.12
C TYR A 386 -33.53 21.96 25.74
N THR A 387 -33.91 21.09 24.81
CA THR A 387 -35.32 20.90 24.41
C THR A 387 -36.10 19.98 25.35
N THR A 388 -35.44 19.16 26.17
CA THR A 388 -36.13 18.29 27.16
C THR A 388 -36.40 18.99 28.49
N THR A 389 -35.71 20.10 28.80
CA THR A 389 -35.87 20.85 30.06
C THR A 389 -36.89 21.99 30.02
N GLN A 390 -37.58 22.23 28.89
CA GLN A 390 -38.68 23.21 28.80
C GLN A 390 -40.09 22.60 28.86
N ASN A 391 -40.20 21.27 29.08
CA ASN A 391 -41.49 20.57 29.21
C ASN A 391 -41.66 19.93 30.60
N TYR A 392 -41.38 20.68 31.68
CA TYR A 392 -41.79 20.34 33.04
C TYR A 392 -42.27 21.58 33.79
#